data_AF-A0A2G9Z779-F1
#
_entry.id   AF-A0A2G9Z779-F1
#
_cell.length_a   1.000
_cell.length_b   1.000
_cell.length_c   1.000
_cell.angle_alpha   90.00
_cell.angle_beta   90.00
_cell.angle_gamma   90.00
#
_symmetry.space_group_name_H-M   'P 1'
#
loop_
_entity.id
_entity.type
_entity.pdbx_description
1 polymer ?
#
loop_
_entity_poly.entity_id
_entity_poly.type
_entity_poly.pdbx_seq_one_letter_code
_entity_poly.pdbx_strand_id
1 'polypeptide(L)'
;MAPQNFSREENGSGFQRKTSEQRIGQNNSGGAFENGEIISKDDKSITIKTREGSSKIIYFSNSTTIGKTVDGSVSDLNIGNQVMVNSKNDSSGVITAQNIQIRPKSPIEQPK
;
A
#
# COMPACT_ATOMS: atom_id res chain seq x y z
N MET A 1 17.91 58.26 -45.95
CA MET A 1 16.75 58.01 -45.08
C MET A 1 17.02 56.71 -44.33
N ALA A 2 17.34 56.80 -43.04
CA ALA A 2 17.68 55.66 -42.19
C ALA A 2 16.44 55.17 -41.42
N PRO A 3 16.30 53.86 -41.14
CA PRO A 3 15.22 53.34 -40.31
C PRO A 3 15.44 53.68 -38.83
N GLN A 4 14.37 54.07 -38.13
CA GLN A 4 14.40 54.38 -36.70
C GLN A 4 14.15 53.13 -35.85
N ASN A 5 15.06 52.94 -34.89
CA ASN A 5 15.00 51.99 -33.78
C ASN A 5 13.77 52.25 -32.89
N PHE A 6 13.04 51.18 -32.54
CA PHE A 6 12.27 51.12 -31.31
C PHE A 6 12.72 49.92 -30.49
N SER A 7 13.61 50.19 -29.54
CA SER A 7 13.92 49.32 -28.42
C SER A 7 12.76 49.39 -27.42
N ARG A 8 12.11 48.26 -27.18
CA ARG A 8 11.35 48.05 -25.93
C ARG A 8 11.55 46.61 -25.47
N GLU A 9 12.59 46.45 -24.65
CA GLU A 9 12.66 45.38 -23.68
C GLU A 9 11.51 45.58 -22.67
N GLU A 10 10.55 44.67 -22.66
CA GLU A 10 9.72 44.47 -21.49
C GLU A 10 9.81 43.00 -21.09
N ASN A 11 10.51 42.82 -19.97
CA ASN A 11 10.79 41.60 -19.26
C ASN A 11 9.49 40.86 -18.89
N GLY A 12 8.99 40.04 -19.80
CA GLY A 12 8.06 38.95 -19.49
C GLY A 12 8.82 37.76 -18.94
N SER A 13 9.13 37.83 -17.65
CA SER A 13 9.69 36.76 -16.82
C SER A 13 9.22 35.38 -17.25
N GLY A 14 10.20 34.50 -17.51
CA GLY A 14 9.98 33.14 -17.97
C GLY A 14 8.99 32.38 -17.11
N PHE A 15 7.90 31.95 -17.72
CA PHE A 15 7.23 30.71 -17.38
C PHE A 15 8.07 29.55 -17.93
N GLN A 16 9.28 29.43 -17.38
CA GLN A 16 9.98 28.17 -17.26
C GLN A 16 9.01 27.25 -16.54
N ARG A 17 8.51 26.24 -17.24
CA ARG A 17 7.75 25.12 -16.68
C ARG A 17 8.65 24.37 -15.69
N LYS A 18 8.86 24.95 -14.52
CA LYS A 18 9.36 24.28 -13.32
C LYS A 18 8.14 23.85 -12.52
N THR A 19 7.40 22.88 -13.04
CA THR A 19 6.66 21.96 -12.18
C THR A 19 7.49 20.70 -12.07
N SER A 20 8.61 20.87 -11.37
CA SER A 20 9.30 19.83 -10.64
C SER A 20 8.38 19.32 -9.54
N GLU A 21 7.31 18.62 -9.91
CA GLU A 21 6.28 18.18 -8.96
C GLU A 21 5.43 17.05 -9.54
N GLN A 22 6.09 16.07 -10.16
CA GLN A 22 5.50 14.75 -10.34
C GLN A 22 6.60 13.69 -10.34
N ARG A 23 7.48 13.76 -9.33
CA ARG A 23 8.07 12.53 -8.80
C ARG A 23 6.94 11.81 -8.08
N ILE A 24 6.23 10.98 -8.85
CA ILE A 24 5.39 9.89 -8.36
C ILE A 24 6.09 9.28 -7.15
N GLY A 25 5.37 9.27 -6.03
CA GLY A 25 5.89 9.05 -4.70
C GLY A 25 6.89 7.92 -4.61
N GLN A 26 8.17 8.28 -4.62
CA GLN A 26 9.18 7.49 -3.97
C GLN A 26 9.08 7.80 -2.49
N ASN A 27 8.00 7.30 -1.88
CA ASN A 27 7.89 7.19 -0.43
C ASN A 27 8.94 6.17 0.00
N ASN A 28 10.18 6.65 0.12
CA ASN A 28 11.36 5.94 0.58
C ASN A 28 11.29 5.80 2.11
N SER A 29 10.12 5.40 2.62
CA SER A 29 9.97 4.88 3.97
C SER A 29 10.65 3.52 3.95
N GLY A 30 11.92 3.47 4.39
CA GLY A 30 12.90 2.41 4.17
C GLY A 30 12.60 1.03 4.78
N GLY A 31 11.41 0.49 4.56
CA GLY A 31 11.09 -0.91 4.76
C GLY A 31 11.05 -1.62 3.41
N ALA A 32 12.04 -2.47 3.13
CA ALA A 32 11.87 -3.48 2.09
C ALA A 32 10.83 -4.49 2.58
N PHE A 33 9.88 -4.87 1.71
CA PHE A 33 8.99 -5.98 2.00
C PHE A 33 9.79 -7.28 1.87
N GLU A 34 9.98 -7.98 2.98
CA GLU A 34 10.60 -9.31 2.98
C GLU A 34 9.51 -10.37 2.84
N ASN A 35 9.68 -11.29 1.89
CA ASN A 35 8.76 -12.39 1.65
C ASN A 35 9.52 -13.71 1.56
N GLY A 36 8.96 -14.76 2.15
CA GLY A 36 9.61 -16.06 2.21
C GLY A 36 8.85 -17.09 3.03
N GLU A 37 9.45 -18.26 3.16
CA GLU A 37 8.98 -19.37 3.98
C GLU A 37 9.70 -19.35 5.33
N ILE A 38 8.98 -19.50 6.45
CA ILE A 38 9.59 -19.61 7.77
C ILE A 38 10.25 -20.99 7.90
N ILE A 39 11.57 -21.01 8.10
CA ILE A 39 12.38 -22.24 8.26
C ILE A 39 12.86 -22.46 9.70
N SER A 40 12.81 -21.43 10.55
CA SER A 40 13.02 -21.56 11.99
C SER A 40 12.31 -20.44 12.75
N LYS A 41 12.05 -20.66 14.05
CA LYS A 41 11.38 -19.69 14.93
C LYS A 41 11.91 -19.80 16.36
N ASP A 42 12.09 -18.63 16.96
CA ASP A 42 12.31 -18.42 18.40
C ASP A 42 11.22 -17.49 18.98
N ASP A 43 11.36 -17.08 20.23
CA ASP A 43 10.37 -16.26 20.93
C ASP A 43 10.18 -14.85 20.32
N LYS A 44 11.24 -14.28 19.74
CA LYS A 44 11.25 -12.90 19.20
C LYS A 44 11.82 -12.81 17.79
N SER A 45 12.05 -13.94 17.13
CA SER A 45 12.61 -14.01 15.78
C SER A 45 12.05 -15.16 14.97
N ILE A 46 12.01 -14.95 13.66
CA ILE A 46 11.83 -16.01 12.65
C ILE A 46 13.00 -15.96 11.67
N THR A 47 13.42 -17.12 11.18
CA THR A 47 14.29 -17.17 9.99
C THR A 47 13.43 -17.52 8.80
N ILE A 48 13.50 -16.69 7.76
CA ILE A 48 12.83 -16.94 6.49
C ILE A 48 13.83 -17.36 5.42
N LYS A 49 13.42 -18.30 4.57
CA LYS A 49 14.03 -18.55 3.27
C LYS A 49 13.36 -17.66 2.24
N THR A 50 14.12 -16.75 1.63
CA THR A 50 13.62 -15.85 0.58
C THR A 50 13.39 -16.63 -0.71
N ARG A 51 12.63 -16.05 -1.65
CA ARG A 51 12.40 -16.64 -2.98
C ARG A 51 13.71 -16.89 -3.76
N GLU A 52 14.74 -16.10 -3.48
CA GLU A 52 16.09 -16.24 -4.08
C GLU A 52 16.94 -17.33 -3.40
N GLY A 53 16.40 -18.01 -2.39
CA GLY A 53 17.04 -19.14 -1.70
C GLY A 53 18.00 -18.74 -0.57
N SER A 54 18.18 -17.44 -0.32
CA SER A 54 18.93 -16.94 0.84
C SER A 54 18.10 -17.02 2.12
N SER A 55 18.76 -17.00 3.28
CA SER A 55 18.09 -16.95 4.58
C SER A 55 18.27 -15.59 5.25
N LYS A 56 17.21 -15.10 5.90
CA LYS A 56 17.22 -13.84 6.67
C LYS A 56 16.53 -14.05 8.01
N ILE A 57 17.07 -13.44 9.07
CA ILE A 57 16.46 -13.44 10.41
C ILE A 57 15.65 -12.16 10.56
N ILE A 58 14.38 -12.29 10.95
CA ILE A 58 13.44 -11.20 11.18
C ILE A 58 13.09 -11.17 12.67
N TYR A 59 13.34 -10.05 13.33
CA TYR A 59 12.96 -9.83 14.72
C TYR A 59 11.59 -9.16 14.81
N PHE A 60 10.79 -9.56 15.81
CA PHE A 60 9.47 -8.98 16.08
C PHE A 60 9.28 -8.74 17.57
N SER A 61 8.28 -7.93 17.91
CA SER A 61 7.93 -7.58 19.28
C SER A 61 6.43 -7.73 19.51
N ASN A 62 5.98 -7.47 20.74
CA ASN A 62 4.55 -7.50 21.09
C ASN A 62 3.72 -6.42 20.36
N SER A 63 4.37 -5.38 19.83
CA SER A 63 3.69 -4.36 19.01
C SER A 63 3.61 -4.75 17.54
N THR A 64 4.27 -5.83 17.12
CA THR A 64 4.19 -6.34 15.74
C THR A 64 2.79 -6.90 15.49
N THR A 65 2.06 -6.32 14.55
CA THR A 65 0.76 -6.85 14.13
C THR A 65 0.96 -8.05 13.20
N ILE A 66 0.38 -9.19 13.56
CA ILE A 66 0.46 -10.42 12.78
C ILE A 66 -0.90 -10.70 12.15
N GLY A 67 -0.98 -10.57 10.82
CA GLY A 67 -2.14 -10.98 10.04
C GLY A 67 -2.04 -12.45 9.64
N LYS A 68 -3.11 -13.21 9.86
CA LYS A 68 -3.24 -14.58 9.34
C LYS A 68 -4.49 -14.67 8.48
N THR A 69 -4.31 -15.15 7.26
CA THR A 69 -5.43 -15.55 6.39
C THR A 69 -5.59 -17.06 6.51
N VAL A 70 -6.83 -17.52 6.68
CA VAL A 70 -7.21 -18.93 6.66
C VAL A 70 -8.34 -19.10 5.66
N ASP A 71 -8.53 -20.33 5.18
CA ASP A 71 -9.67 -20.64 4.34
C ASP A 71 -10.96 -20.38 5.10
N GLY A 72 -11.86 -19.61 4.49
CA GLY A 72 -13.16 -19.27 5.04
C GLY A 72 -14.27 -20.14 4.47
N SER A 73 -15.34 -20.25 5.22
CA SER A 73 -16.58 -20.91 4.85
C SER A 73 -17.74 -19.90 4.79
N VAL A 74 -18.84 -20.28 4.15
CA VAL A 74 -20.04 -19.42 4.09
C VAL A 74 -20.60 -19.14 5.50
N SER A 75 -20.45 -20.09 6.43
CA SER A 75 -20.84 -19.92 7.84
C SER A 75 -20.03 -18.84 8.59
N ASP A 76 -18.87 -18.43 8.07
CA ASP A 76 -18.07 -17.37 8.69
C ASP A 76 -18.59 -15.96 8.33
N LEU A 77 -19.51 -15.86 7.36
CA LEU A 77 -20.13 -14.62 6.92
C LEU A 77 -21.28 -14.21 7.85
N ASN A 78 -20.92 -13.77 9.05
CA ASN A 78 -21.87 -13.33 10.07
C ASN A 78 -22.12 -11.81 10.00
N ILE A 79 -23.34 -11.40 10.36
CA ILE A 79 -23.70 -9.99 10.46
C ILE A 79 -22.78 -9.30 11.49
N GLY A 80 -22.27 -8.12 11.13
CA GLY A 80 -21.33 -7.35 11.95
C GLY A 80 -19.86 -7.64 11.65
N ASN A 81 -19.54 -8.67 10.87
CA ASN A 81 -18.17 -8.86 10.39
C ASN A 81 -17.81 -7.80 9.35
N GLN A 82 -16.60 -7.24 9.51
CA GLN A 82 -16.04 -6.37 8.48
C GLN A 82 -15.47 -7.25 7.36
N VAL A 83 -15.84 -6.97 6.12
CA VAL A 83 -15.38 -7.74 4.94
C VAL A 83 -14.84 -6.80 3.87
N MET A 84 -13.89 -7.32 3.08
CA MET A 84 -13.45 -6.73 1.82
C MET A 84 -13.85 -7.66 0.70
N VAL A 85 -14.68 -7.16 -0.22
CA VAL A 85 -15.22 -7.96 -1.33
C VAL A 85 -14.53 -7.52 -2.61
N ASN A 86 -13.89 -8.45 -3.30
CA ASN A 86 -13.52 -8.27 -4.69
C ASN A 86 -14.67 -8.76 -5.56
N SER A 87 -15.33 -7.86 -6.28
CA SER A 87 -16.54 -8.14 -7.04
C SER A 87 -16.45 -7.67 -8.48
N LYS A 88 -17.30 -8.26 -9.32
CA LYS A 88 -17.63 -7.73 -10.64
C LYS A 88 -19.03 -7.13 -10.57
N ASN A 89 -19.14 -5.86 -10.96
CA ASN A 89 -20.43 -5.19 -11.08
C ASN A 89 -20.93 -5.37 -12.51
N ASP A 90 -22.22 -5.68 -12.65
CA ASP A 90 -22.91 -5.63 -13.93
C ASP A 90 -23.55 -4.26 -14.16
N SER A 91 -23.83 -3.90 -15.42
CA SER A 91 -24.51 -2.64 -15.79
C SER A 91 -25.93 -2.53 -15.20
N SER A 92 -26.50 -3.65 -14.77
CA SER A 92 -27.79 -3.75 -14.07
C SER A 92 -27.72 -3.37 -12.59
N GLY A 93 -26.53 -3.06 -12.05
CA GLY A 93 -26.33 -2.72 -10.63
C GLY A 93 -26.19 -3.92 -9.69
N VAL A 94 -26.20 -5.15 -10.22
CA VAL A 94 -25.98 -6.38 -9.46
C VAL A 94 -24.48 -6.58 -9.23
N ILE A 95 -24.12 -6.90 -7.98
CA ILE A 95 -22.73 -7.17 -7.55
C ILE A 95 -22.56 -8.67 -7.35
N THR A 96 -21.63 -9.29 -8.08
CA THR A 96 -21.24 -10.69 -7.87
C THR A 96 -19.85 -10.75 -7.27
N ALA A 97 -19.70 -11.36 -6.10
CA ALA A 97 -18.41 -11.52 -5.44
C ALA A 97 -17.57 -12.59 -6.15
N GLN A 98 -16.30 -12.28 -6.42
CA GLN A 98 -15.29 -13.24 -6.86
C GLN A 98 -14.45 -13.75 -5.68
N ASN A 99 -14.25 -12.90 -4.68
CA ASN A 99 -13.55 -13.23 -3.44
C ASN A 99 -14.06 -12.38 -2.28
N ILE A 100 -14.18 -12.96 -1.09
CA ILE A 100 -14.55 -12.25 0.14
C ILE A 100 -13.47 -12.49 1.18
N GLN A 101 -12.82 -11.42 1.63
CA GLN A 101 -11.87 -11.46 2.73
C GLN A 101 -12.52 -10.93 4.00
N ILE A 102 -12.62 -11.78 5.01
CA ILE A 102 -13.07 -11.38 6.34
C ILE A 102 -11.92 -10.64 7.02
N ARG A 103 -12.19 -9.42 7.47
CA ARG A 103 -11.21 -8.60 8.19
C ARG A 103 -11.38 -8.84 9.68
N PRO A 104 -10.29 -9.14 10.41
CA PRO A 104 -10.37 -9.18 11.86
C PRO A 104 -10.79 -7.80 12.38
N LYS A 105 -11.68 -7.79 13.38
CA LYS A 105 -12.00 -6.56 14.10
C LYS A 105 -10.71 -6.01 14.70
N SER A 106 -10.28 -4.83 14.26
CA SER A 106 -9.17 -4.15 14.91
C SER A 106 -9.55 -3.97 16.38
N PRO A 107 -8.67 -4.27 17.36
CA PRO A 107 -8.89 -3.82 18.72
C PRO A 107 -8.83 -2.28 18.68
N ILE A 108 -9.99 -1.64 18.54
CA ILE A 108 -10.14 -0.26 18.97
C ILE A 108 -10.11 -0.32 20.49
N GLU A 109 -8.94 -0.09 21.06
CA GLU A 109 -8.81 0.26 22.46
C GLU A 109 -9.52 1.62 22.62
N GLN A 110 -10.82 1.58 22.94
CA GLN A 110 -11.57 2.78 23.26
C GLN A 110 -11.07 3.26 24.62
N PRO A 111 -10.46 4.46 24.74
CA PRO A 111 -10.20 5.02 26.05
C PRO A 111 -11.57 5.23 26.74
N LYS A 112 -11.74 4.59 27.90
CA LYS A 112 -12.88 4.80 28.79
C LYS A 112 -12.77 6.16 29.47
#